data_AF-A0A3N5CQB8-F1
#
_entry.id   AF-A0A3N5CQB8-F1
#
_cell.length_a   1.000
_cell.length_b   1.000
_cell.length_c   1.000
_cell.angle_alpha   90.00
_cell.angle_beta   90.00
_cell.angle_gamma   90.00
#
_symmetry.space_group_name_H-M   'P 1'
#
loop_
_entity.id
_entity.type
_entity.pdbx_description
1 polymer ?
#
loop_
_entity_poly.entity_id
_entity_poly.type
_entity_poly.pdbx_seq_one_letter_code
_entity_poly.pdbx_strand_id
1 'polypeptide(L)'
;MKALLATSCLALGTLALSPAARAQDSSTTAPVEEDGSGAGMSGLDAQLAPSPVDPASVSDEEVATFVTIAMDMQNLEIDDSLPDDEKIAIVMNAIGGKGMDPQRFMSLAQAIGQQPELQQRVQAEIMARAGATQAE
;
A
#
# COMPACT_ATOMS: atom_id res chain seq x y z
N MET A 1 2.62 -44.68 -22.32
CA MET A 1 1.62 -45.72 -22.01
C MET A 1 0.82 -45.26 -20.80
N LYS A 2 -0.52 -45.35 -20.86
CA LYS A 2 -1.51 -45.54 -19.76
C LYS A 2 -1.35 -44.69 -18.48
N ALA A 3 -2.38 -44.11 -17.88
CA ALA A 3 -3.83 -44.08 -18.03
C ALA A 3 -4.30 -42.94 -17.07
N LEU A 4 -5.20 -42.06 -17.49
CA LEU A 4 -6.66 -42.19 -17.32
C LEU A 4 -7.10 -42.29 -15.85
N LEU A 5 -7.61 -41.19 -15.30
CA LEU A 5 -8.81 -41.10 -14.44
C LEU A 5 -9.27 -39.62 -14.58
N ALA A 6 -10.35 -39.29 -15.29
CA ALA A 6 -11.75 -39.59 -14.93
C ALA A 6 -12.02 -39.13 -13.49
N THR A 7 -13.01 -38.35 -13.11
CA THR A 7 -14.31 -38.06 -13.67
C THR A 7 -15.04 -37.35 -12.54
N SER A 8 -16.02 -36.50 -12.86
CA SER A 8 -17.09 -36.03 -11.95
C SER A 8 -16.69 -35.01 -10.86
N CYS A 9 -17.53 -34.05 -10.50
CA CYS A 9 -18.98 -33.92 -10.68
C CYS A 9 -19.37 -32.44 -10.79
N LEU A 10 -20.35 -32.18 -11.65
CA LEU A 10 -21.16 -30.96 -11.62
C LEU A 10 -21.84 -30.80 -10.25
N ALA A 11 -21.82 -29.59 -9.71
CA ALA A 11 -22.84 -29.13 -8.78
C ALA A 11 -23.33 -27.76 -9.26
N LEU A 12 -24.48 -27.78 -9.96
CA LEU A 12 -25.34 -26.62 -10.09
C LEU A 12 -25.85 -26.24 -8.70
N GLY A 13 -25.70 -24.97 -8.34
CA GLY A 13 -26.30 -24.38 -7.15
C GLY A 13 -26.73 -22.95 -7.45
N THR A 14 -27.89 -22.79 -8.08
CA THR A 14 -28.69 -21.56 -8.04
C THR A 14 -29.18 -21.30 -6.62
N LEU A 15 -29.14 -20.04 -6.15
CA LEU A 15 -30.07 -19.32 -5.23
C LEU A 15 -29.37 -18.00 -4.84
N ALA A 16 -29.68 -16.87 -5.48
CA ALA A 16 -30.76 -15.95 -5.13
C ALA A 16 -30.65 -15.28 -3.74
N LEU A 17 -30.37 -13.96 -3.79
CA LEU A 17 -31.05 -12.88 -3.07
C LEU A 17 -31.00 -12.85 -1.53
N SER A 18 -30.25 -11.87 -0.98
CA SER A 18 -30.66 -11.00 0.15
C SER A 18 -29.62 -9.90 0.47
N PRO A 19 -29.90 -8.61 0.19
CA PRO A 19 -29.28 -7.52 0.94
C PRO A 19 -30.04 -7.34 2.27
N ALA A 20 -29.44 -7.77 3.38
CA ALA A 20 -29.89 -7.39 4.70
C ALA A 20 -29.56 -5.91 4.94
N ALA A 21 -30.52 -5.04 4.63
CA ALA A 21 -30.57 -3.68 5.14
C ALA A 21 -30.56 -3.73 6.68
N ARG A 22 -29.46 -3.31 7.30
CA ARG A 22 -29.44 -3.04 8.73
C ARG A 22 -29.80 -1.59 8.97
N ALA A 23 -31.09 -1.36 9.19
CA ALA A 23 -31.53 -0.22 9.98
C ALA A 23 -30.98 -0.38 11.40
N GLN A 24 -30.06 0.49 11.80
CA GLN A 24 -29.80 0.78 13.21
C GLN A 24 -30.44 2.13 13.52
N ASP A 25 -31.68 2.03 13.99
CA ASP A 25 -32.36 3.04 14.76
C ASP A 25 -31.82 2.99 16.19
N SER A 26 -31.33 4.12 16.70
CA SER A 26 -31.45 4.59 18.10
C SER A 26 -30.35 5.61 18.38
N SER A 27 -30.69 6.89 18.30
CA SER A 27 -30.54 7.79 19.44
C SER A 27 -31.23 9.12 19.16
N THR A 28 -32.44 9.19 19.68
CA THR A 28 -33.11 10.42 20.10
C THR A 28 -32.16 11.27 20.94
N THR A 29 -31.75 12.42 20.40
CA THR A 29 -31.24 13.56 21.17
C THR A 29 -31.77 14.83 20.50
N ALA A 30 -32.26 15.75 21.34
CA ALA A 30 -33.06 16.91 20.96
C ALA A 30 -32.28 17.94 20.12
N PRO A 31 -32.96 18.78 19.31
CA PRO A 31 -32.34 19.98 18.75
C PRO A 31 -32.09 20.99 19.86
N VAL A 32 -30.83 21.24 20.19
CA VAL A 32 -30.43 22.48 20.84
C VAL A 32 -30.02 23.44 19.73
N GLU A 33 -30.87 24.44 19.50
CA GLU A 33 -30.47 25.67 18.85
C GLU A 33 -29.62 26.44 19.88
N GLU A 34 -28.31 26.51 19.65
CA GLU A 34 -27.45 27.49 20.33
C GLU A 34 -26.69 28.30 19.26
N ASP A 35 -27.24 29.49 19.04
CA ASP A 35 -26.60 30.68 18.52
C ASP A 35 -25.24 30.89 19.22
N GLY A 36 -24.16 30.76 18.46
CA GLY A 36 -22.81 30.81 19.01
C GLY A 36 -21.77 31.07 17.93
N SER A 37 -21.49 32.34 17.69
CA SER A 37 -20.29 32.81 16.99
C SER A 37 -19.04 32.19 17.63
N GLY A 38 -18.49 31.15 17.00
CA GLY A 38 -17.22 30.52 17.34
C GLY A 38 -16.27 30.60 16.16
N ALA A 39 -15.56 31.71 16.07
CA ALA A 39 -14.45 31.87 15.16
C ALA A 39 -13.34 30.85 15.47
N GLY A 40 -12.89 30.14 14.43
CA GLY A 40 -11.51 29.70 14.25
C GLY A 40 -10.91 28.76 15.30
N MET A 41 -10.95 27.46 15.02
CA MET A 41 -9.84 26.53 15.31
C MET A 41 -9.90 25.35 14.33
N SER A 42 -9.76 25.66 13.03
CA SER A 42 -9.27 24.69 12.05
C SER A 42 -7.75 24.88 11.94
N GLY A 43 -7.00 23.83 12.21
CA GLY A 43 -5.54 23.87 12.41
C GLY A 43 -5.28 23.83 13.91
N LEU A 44 -4.78 22.73 14.46
CA LEU A 44 -3.34 22.57 14.63
C LEU A 44 -2.88 21.09 14.73
N ASP A 45 -3.71 20.09 14.38
CA ASP A 45 -3.35 18.66 14.47
C ASP A 45 -3.01 18.00 13.11
N ALA A 46 -2.72 18.79 12.07
CA ALA A 46 -2.44 18.28 10.73
C ALA A 46 -0.94 18.27 10.35
N GLN A 47 -0.02 18.20 11.31
CA GLN A 47 1.41 18.43 11.04
C GLN A 47 2.35 17.27 11.37
N LEU A 48 1.91 16.03 11.20
CA LEU A 48 2.80 14.84 11.14
C LEU A 48 2.26 13.68 10.29
N ALA A 49 1.07 13.81 9.69
CA ALA A 49 0.63 12.85 8.68
C ALA A 49 1.38 13.18 7.36
N PRO A 50 2.11 12.22 6.77
CA PRO A 50 2.71 12.43 5.46
C PRO A 50 1.61 12.82 4.47
N SER A 51 1.87 13.87 3.71
CA SER A 51 0.88 14.41 2.79
C SER A 51 0.45 13.33 1.79
N PRO A 52 -0.85 13.22 1.48
CA PRO A 52 -1.32 12.28 0.47
C PRO A 52 -0.57 12.54 -0.83
N VAL A 53 0.20 11.54 -1.27
CA VAL A 53 0.94 11.61 -2.53
C VAL A 53 -0.05 11.31 -3.64
N ASP A 54 -0.18 12.25 -4.56
CA ASP A 54 -0.98 12.05 -5.76
C ASP A 54 -0.27 11.02 -6.66
N PRO A 55 -0.95 9.96 -7.11
CA PRO A 55 -0.34 8.87 -7.87
C PRO A 55 0.20 9.32 -9.23
N ALA A 56 -0.37 10.39 -9.82
CA ALA A 56 0.10 10.96 -11.08
C ALA A 56 1.33 11.87 -10.88
N SER A 57 1.60 12.31 -9.65
CA SER A 57 2.81 13.07 -9.30
C SER A 57 4.03 12.20 -9.06
N VAL A 58 3.86 10.87 -8.98
CA VAL A 58 4.97 9.92 -8.81
C VAL A 58 5.52 9.52 -10.18
N SER A 59 6.81 9.72 -10.38
CA SER A 59 7.48 9.37 -11.65
C SER A 59 7.80 7.88 -11.72
N ASP A 60 7.92 7.31 -12.92
CA ASP A 60 8.30 5.88 -13.07
C ASP A 60 9.70 5.61 -12.49
N GLU A 61 10.61 6.59 -12.54
CA GLU A 61 11.93 6.51 -11.90
C GLU A 61 11.83 6.41 -10.37
N GLU A 62 10.86 7.08 -9.75
CA GLU A 62 10.62 6.96 -8.30
C GLU A 62 10.05 5.58 -7.96
N VAL A 63 9.13 5.06 -8.77
CA VAL A 63 8.60 3.69 -8.61
C VAL A 63 9.72 2.65 -8.76
N ALA A 64 10.56 2.79 -9.78
CA ALA A 64 11.73 1.94 -10.02
C ALA A 64 12.73 1.97 -8.86
N THR A 65 13.01 3.16 -8.34
CA THR A 65 13.90 3.34 -7.19
C THR A 65 13.31 2.73 -5.92
N PHE A 66 12.02 2.96 -5.67
CA PHE A 66 11.28 2.35 -4.56
C PHE A 66 11.34 0.83 -4.62
N VAL A 67 11.04 0.23 -5.78
CA VAL A 67 11.09 -1.22 -5.99
C VAL A 67 12.50 -1.76 -5.74
N THR A 68 13.53 -1.06 -6.21
CA THR A 68 14.92 -1.47 -5.96
C THR A 68 15.23 -1.49 -4.46
N ILE A 69 14.88 -0.42 -3.74
CA ILE A 69 15.10 -0.32 -2.29
C ILE A 69 14.29 -1.38 -1.54
N ALA A 70 13.05 -1.65 -1.96
CA ALA A 70 12.21 -2.67 -1.34
C ALA A 70 12.79 -4.09 -1.52
N MET A 71 13.37 -4.41 -2.67
CA MET A 71 14.08 -5.67 -2.88
C MET A 71 15.37 -5.74 -2.05
N ASP A 72 16.14 -4.65 -1.97
CA ASP A 72 17.33 -4.56 -1.11
C ASP A 72 16.95 -4.75 0.37
N MET A 73 15.85 -4.12 0.84
CA MET A 73 15.29 -4.31 2.18
C MET A 73 14.89 -5.76 2.42
N GLN A 74 14.18 -6.39 1.48
CA GLN A 74 13.73 -7.77 1.65
C GLN A 74 14.92 -8.73 1.75
N ASN A 75 15.98 -8.51 0.96
CA ASN A 75 17.21 -9.28 1.06
C ASN A 75 17.93 -9.05 2.39
N LEU A 76 17.87 -7.83 2.92
CA LEU A 76 18.47 -7.47 4.20
C LEU A 76 17.66 -8.02 5.39
N GLU A 77 16.33 -8.06 5.30
CA GLU A 77 15.44 -8.62 6.32
C GLU A 77 15.73 -10.11 6.52
N ILE A 78 15.93 -10.87 5.44
CA ILE A 78 16.27 -12.30 5.51
C ILE A 78 17.73 -12.57 5.91
N ASP A 79 18.58 -11.55 5.96
CA ASP A 79 19.97 -11.69 6.39
C ASP A 79 20.07 -11.60 7.92
N ASP A 80 20.04 -12.75 8.60
CA ASP A 80 20.21 -12.85 10.06
C ASP A 80 21.64 -12.55 10.56
N SER A 81 22.58 -12.23 9.66
CA SER A 81 23.96 -11.91 10.04
C SER A 81 24.12 -10.50 10.58
N LEU A 82 23.14 -9.62 10.34
CA LEU A 82 23.16 -8.21 10.75
C LEU A 82 22.11 -7.95 11.83
N PRO A 83 22.44 -7.16 12.88
CA PRO A 83 21.44 -6.70 13.84
C PRO A 83 20.50 -5.66 13.20
N ASP A 84 19.25 -5.59 13.68
CA ASP A 84 18.21 -4.71 13.14
C ASP A 84 18.65 -3.24 13.04
N ASP A 85 19.40 -2.74 14.04
CA ASP A 85 19.94 -1.37 14.03
C ASP A 85 20.88 -1.11 12.84
N GLU A 86 21.73 -2.08 12.48
CA GLU A 86 22.61 -1.99 11.31
C GLU A 86 21.81 -2.07 10.02
N LYS A 87 20.78 -2.93 9.98
CA LYS A 87 19.90 -3.05 8.82
C LYS A 87 19.21 -1.72 8.51
N ILE A 88 18.66 -1.05 9.54
CA ILE A 88 18.00 0.24 9.39
C ILE A 88 18.99 1.29 8.85
N ALA A 89 20.22 1.32 9.35
CA ALA A 89 21.26 2.24 8.88
C ALA A 89 21.62 2.00 7.40
N ILE A 90 21.73 0.73 6.99
CA ILE A 90 22.00 0.34 5.60
C ILE A 90 20.85 0.79 4.68
N VAL A 91 19.61 0.59 5.09
CA VAL A 91 18.42 1.00 4.31
C VAL A 91 18.36 2.52 4.16
N MET A 92 18.56 3.27 5.25
CA MET A 92 18.59 4.74 5.20
C MET A 92 19.69 5.27 4.29
N ASN A 93 20.87 4.64 4.32
CA ASN A 93 21.96 4.97 3.42
C ASN A 93 21.63 4.61 1.97
N ALA A 94 21.02 3.45 1.72
CA ALA A 94 20.61 3.00 0.39
C ALA A 94 19.55 3.92 -0.23
N ILE A 95 18.58 4.39 0.56
CA ILE A 95 17.57 5.35 0.11
C ILE A 95 18.25 6.64 -0.39
N GLY A 96 19.10 7.25 0.45
CA GLY A 96 19.84 8.47 0.07
C GLY A 96 20.82 8.25 -1.08
N GLY A 97 21.50 7.11 -1.10
CA GLY A 97 22.46 6.74 -2.16
C GLY A 97 21.82 6.54 -3.53
N LYS A 98 20.54 6.14 -3.59
CA LYS A 98 19.77 6.06 -4.83
C LYS A 98 19.06 7.37 -5.21
N GLY A 99 19.36 8.47 -4.50
CA GLY A 99 18.81 9.80 -4.80
C GLY A 99 17.34 9.98 -4.40
N MET A 100 16.78 9.08 -3.59
CA MET A 100 15.45 9.21 -3.01
C MET A 100 15.55 9.78 -1.60
N ASP A 101 14.70 10.75 -1.27
CA ASP A 101 14.64 11.27 0.10
C ASP A 101 13.93 10.24 1.02
N PRO A 102 14.42 9.98 2.24
CA PRO A 102 13.78 9.03 3.18
C PRO A 102 12.33 9.38 3.49
N GLN A 103 12.02 10.67 3.64
CA GLN A 103 10.66 11.14 3.88
C GLN A 103 9.78 10.92 2.65
N ARG A 104 10.35 11.02 1.43
CA ARG A 104 9.65 10.66 0.19
C ARG A 104 9.42 9.17 0.07
N PHE A 105 10.41 8.33 0.39
CA PHE A 105 10.25 6.87 0.40
C PHE A 105 9.11 6.45 1.33
N MET A 106 9.07 6.97 2.55
CA MET A 106 7.98 6.68 3.51
C MET A 106 6.62 7.18 3.03
N SER A 107 6.55 8.40 2.47
CA SER A 107 5.31 8.95 1.92
C SER A 107 4.80 8.11 0.73
N LEU A 108 5.72 7.66 -0.13
CA LEU A 108 5.41 6.81 -1.27
C LEU A 108 4.97 5.42 -0.82
N ALA A 109 5.62 4.82 0.18
CA ALA A 109 5.22 3.54 0.76
C ALA A 109 3.77 3.58 1.27
N GLN A 110 3.40 4.65 1.99
CA GLN A 110 2.02 4.84 2.45
C GLN A 110 1.04 5.09 1.31
N ALA A 111 1.45 5.87 0.30
CA ALA A 111 0.63 6.12 -0.88
C ALA A 111 0.39 4.83 -1.68
N ILE A 112 1.41 3.99 -1.85
CA ILE A 112 1.27 2.67 -2.47
C ILE A 112 0.29 1.80 -1.68
N GLY A 113 0.36 1.79 -0.33
CA GLY A 113 -0.59 1.04 0.49
C GLY A 113 -2.05 1.48 0.33
N GLN A 114 -2.29 2.74 -0.05
CA GLN A 114 -3.62 3.33 -0.14
C GLN A 114 -4.14 3.48 -1.58
N GLN A 115 -3.25 3.56 -2.57
CA GLN A 115 -3.58 3.86 -3.96
C GLN A 115 -3.39 2.63 -4.85
N PRO A 116 -4.46 2.05 -5.43
CA PRO A 116 -4.36 0.85 -6.27
C PRO A 116 -3.56 1.10 -7.55
N GLU A 117 -3.57 2.32 -8.10
CA GLU A 117 -2.82 2.67 -9.30
C GLU A 117 -1.30 2.57 -9.08
N LEU A 118 -0.81 3.02 -7.92
CA LEU A 118 0.60 2.89 -7.56
C LEU A 118 0.99 1.44 -7.29
N GLN A 119 0.11 0.65 -6.68
CA GLN A 119 0.35 -0.80 -6.50
C GLN A 119 0.53 -1.51 -7.85
N GLN A 120 -0.31 -1.17 -8.84
CA GLN A 120 -0.18 -1.73 -10.18
C GLN A 120 1.13 -1.34 -10.85
N ARG A 121 1.57 -0.08 -10.72
CA ARG A 121 2.86 0.39 -11.27
C ARG A 121 4.04 -0.31 -10.61
N VAL A 122 4.03 -0.42 -9.28
CA VAL A 122 5.04 -1.16 -8.50
C VAL A 122 5.09 -2.62 -8.94
N GLN A 123 3.93 -3.28 -9.08
CA GLN A 123 3.88 -4.68 -9.50
C GLN A 123 4.34 -4.87 -10.95
N ALA A 124 3.98 -3.96 -11.86
CA ALA A 124 4.47 -3.95 -13.23
C ALA A 124 5.99 -3.82 -13.29
N GLU A 125 6.57 -2.91 -12.51
CA GLU A 125 8.01 -2.71 -12.40
C GLU A 125 8.72 -3.94 -11.81
N ILE A 126 8.16 -4.57 -10.77
CA ILE A 126 8.68 -5.83 -10.22
C ILE A 126 8.68 -6.93 -11.29
N MET A 127 7.57 -7.08 -12.04
CA MET A 127 7.48 -8.08 -13.11
C MET A 127 8.45 -7.78 -14.26
N ALA A 128 8.61 -6.51 -14.64
CA ALA A 128 9.55 -6.09 -15.66
C ALA A 128 11.00 -6.46 -15.26
N ARG A 129 11.36 -6.25 -13.99
CA ARG A 129 12.67 -6.64 -13.45
C ARG A 129 12.84 -8.15 -13.37
N ALA A 130 11.85 -8.88 -12.86
CA ALA A 130 11.87 -10.33 -12.80
C ALA A 130 11.97 -10.98 -14.20
N GLY A 131 11.41 -10.33 -15.23
CA GLY A 131 11.57 -10.72 -16.62
C GLY A 131 12.94 -10.38 -17.19
N ALA A 132 13.53 -9.24 -16.81
CA ALA A 132 14.87 -8.84 -17.23
C ALA A 132 15.96 -9.77 -16.68
N THR A 133 15.84 -10.22 -15.42
CA THR A 133 16.82 -11.14 -14.79
C THR A 133 16.79 -12.56 -15.38
N GLN A 134 15.77 -12.93 -16.15
CA GLN A 134 15.65 -14.25 -16.79
C GLN A 134 16.19 -14.30 -18.23
N ALA A 135 16.65 -13.16 -18.76
CA ALA A 135 17.16 -13.05 -20.12
C ALA A 135 18.71 -13.00 -20.21
N GLU A 136 19.41 -13.16 -19.09
CA GLU A 136 20.88 -13.21 -19.00
C GLU A 136 21.43 -14.65 -18.96
#